data_AF-A0A3L7T5Z6-F1
#
_entry.id   AF-A0A3L7T5Z6-F1
#
_cell.length_a   1.000
_cell.length_b   1.000
_cell.length_c   1.000
_cell.angle_alpha   90.00
_cell.angle_beta   90.00
_cell.angle_gamma   90.00
#
_symmetry.space_group_name_H-M   'P 1'
#
loop_
_entity.id
_entity.type
_entity.pdbx_description
1 polymer ?
#
loop_
_entity_poly.entity_id
_entity_poly.type
_entity_poly.pdbx_seq_one_letter_code
_entity_poly.pdbx_strand_id
1 'polypeptide(L)'
;MRSSYTLATVAISTAIAASSASANFSATYLGYGEFQTGGVGYSTALAWNSSAAVTMFNLKLAEHKWDVGGTTVYAWCAQVYQGVTAGLTYDYSAVALELAPSTPPAPGPMGAAKASILRDTMSRWLGADGRVIASAGSAPAATAAFAALAWEIIHENLATQDVEIARSRISAQTGAFRIALTGEAAQIFANMVSAIGQGGFQFSQAEGWNSPSAQDQFRFVPSPGALALLGLAGFVARRRR
;
A
#
# COMPACT_ATOMS: atom_id res chain seq x y z
N MET A 1 27.52 24.56 -50.03
CA MET A 1 26.48 24.91 -49.04
C MET A 1 26.57 23.92 -47.90
N ARG A 2 27.05 24.36 -46.73
CA ARG A 2 27.21 23.53 -45.53
C ARG A 2 25.90 23.59 -44.75
N SER A 3 25.19 22.47 -44.65
CA SER A 3 23.98 22.38 -43.82
C SER A 3 24.34 21.74 -42.49
N SER A 4 24.53 22.59 -41.48
CA SER A 4 24.70 22.20 -40.09
C SER A 4 23.32 21.87 -39.50
N TYR A 5 23.09 20.62 -39.12
CA TYR A 5 21.91 20.26 -38.32
C TYR A 5 22.35 19.94 -36.89
N THR A 6 21.93 20.84 -36.01
CA THR A 6 22.13 20.86 -34.56
C THR A 6 21.53 19.61 -33.91
N LEU A 7 22.35 18.82 -33.22
CA LEU A 7 21.91 17.77 -32.30
C LEU A 7 21.15 18.42 -31.13
N ALA A 8 19.83 18.19 -31.07
CA ALA A 8 19.02 18.53 -29.91
C ALA A 8 19.22 17.44 -28.84
N THR A 9 20.08 17.71 -27.86
CA THR A 9 20.25 16.87 -26.67
C THR A 9 19.01 16.99 -25.80
N VAL A 10 18.15 15.97 -25.79
CA VAL A 10 17.05 15.86 -24.83
C VAL A 10 17.66 15.55 -23.46
N ALA A 11 17.73 16.55 -22.60
CA ALA A 11 18.07 16.36 -21.20
C ALA A 11 16.87 15.70 -20.49
N ILE A 12 16.94 14.39 -20.28
CA ILE A 12 16.02 13.70 -19.36
C ILE A 12 16.48 14.06 -17.95
N SER A 13 15.89 15.09 -17.36
CA SER A 13 16.08 15.40 -15.95
C SER A 13 15.36 14.36 -15.10
N THR A 14 16.10 13.36 -14.61
CA THR A 14 15.67 12.49 -13.52
C THR A 14 15.60 13.32 -12.23
N ALA A 15 14.44 13.90 -11.94
CA ALA A 15 14.16 14.46 -10.62
C ALA A 15 13.86 13.31 -9.65
N ILE A 16 14.90 12.62 -9.17
CA ILE A 16 14.79 11.82 -7.94
C ILE A 16 15.05 12.78 -6.79
N ALA A 17 13.98 13.37 -6.27
CA ALA A 17 14.01 14.05 -4.99
C ALA A 17 12.64 13.91 -4.32
N ALA A 18 12.43 12.78 -3.65
CA ALA A 18 11.46 12.68 -2.58
C ALA A 18 12.25 12.41 -1.29
N SER A 19 12.94 13.44 -0.79
CA SER A 19 13.23 13.50 0.64
C SER A 19 11.88 13.74 1.33
N SER A 20 11.21 12.67 1.76
CA SER A 20 10.09 12.80 2.70
C SER A 20 10.68 13.31 4.01
N ALA A 21 10.60 14.61 4.24
CA ALA A 21 10.82 15.15 5.57
C ALA A 21 9.84 14.45 6.52
N SER A 22 10.34 13.92 7.63
CA SER A 22 9.50 13.36 8.67
C SER A 22 8.62 14.47 9.24
N ALA A 23 7.38 14.56 8.78
CA ALA A 23 6.41 15.51 9.28
C ALA A 23 5.54 14.82 10.34
N ASN A 24 5.51 15.37 11.54
CA ASN A 24 4.57 14.93 12.56
C ASN A 24 3.21 15.59 12.31
N PHE A 25 2.14 14.83 12.43
CA PHE A 25 0.78 15.31 12.25
C PHE A 25 -0.18 14.49 13.12
N SER A 26 -1.36 15.05 13.40
CA SER A 26 -2.43 14.34 14.09
C SER A 26 -3.50 13.91 13.09
N ALA A 27 -4.04 12.70 13.27
CA ALA A 27 -5.10 12.16 12.44
C ALA A 27 -6.19 11.52 13.29
N THR A 28 -7.45 11.80 12.98
CA THR A 28 -8.61 11.22 13.68
C THR A 28 -9.14 10.03 12.91
N TYR A 29 -9.21 8.86 13.56
CA TYR A 29 -9.73 7.67 12.90
C TYR A 29 -11.25 7.74 12.76
N LEU A 30 -11.76 7.68 11.54
CA LEU A 30 -13.19 7.77 11.22
C LEU A 30 -13.84 6.37 11.07
N GLY A 31 -13.08 5.31 11.26
CA GLY A 31 -13.51 3.94 11.06
C GLY A 31 -13.18 3.40 9.67
N TYR A 32 -13.79 2.26 9.33
CA TYR A 32 -13.51 1.56 8.10
C TYR A 32 -14.25 2.16 6.89
N GLY A 33 -13.60 2.13 5.73
CA GLY A 33 -14.24 2.27 4.43
C GLY A 33 -14.88 0.94 4.03
N GLU A 34 -14.54 0.46 2.83
CA GLU A 34 -14.89 -0.90 2.40
C GLU A 34 -14.09 -1.93 3.21
N PHE A 35 -14.68 -3.11 3.43
CA PHE A 35 -13.97 -4.20 4.11
C PHE A 35 -14.64 -5.56 3.88
N GLN A 36 -13.87 -6.62 4.08
CA GLN A 36 -14.39 -7.94 4.44
C GLN A 36 -13.62 -8.48 5.64
N THR A 37 -14.24 -9.44 6.35
CA THR A 37 -13.56 -10.18 7.41
C THR A 37 -12.92 -11.43 6.82
N GLY A 38 -11.65 -11.66 7.12
CA GLY A 38 -10.91 -12.84 6.68
C GLY A 38 -10.03 -13.41 7.80
N GLY A 39 -9.72 -14.70 7.70
CA GLY A 39 -8.78 -15.34 8.61
C GLY A 39 -7.35 -14.92 8.27
N VAL A 40 -6.61 -14.43 9.25
CA VAL A 40 -5.23 -13.96 9.11
C VAL A 40 -4.35 -14.59 10.17
N GLY A 41 -3.20 -15.12 9.76
CA GLY A 41 -2.20 -15.70 10.65
C GLY A 41 -0.84 -15.08 10.39
N TYR A 42 -0.05 -14.88 11.44
CA TYR A 42 1.30 -14.36 11.32
C TYR A 42 2.19 -14.93 12.42
N SER A 43 3.37 -15.41 12.04
CA SER A 43 4.41 -15.87 12.96
C SER A 43 5.79 -15.51 12.43
N THR A 44 6.52 -14.71 13.20
CA THR A 44 7.91 -14.32 12.91
C THR A 44 8.89 -15.50 12.90
N ALA A 45 8.52 -16.63 13.51
CA ALA A 45 9.36 -17.82 13.60
C ALA A 45 9.37 -18.65 12.31
N LEU A 46 8.46 -18.37 11.37
CA LEU A 46 8.33 -19.15 10.15
C LEU A 46 9.09 -18.48 8.98
N ALA A 47 9.58 -19.31 8.07
CA ALA A 47 10.16 -18.87 6.80
C ALA A 47 9.07 -18.75 5.71
N TRP A 48 9.36 -18.02 4.63
CA TRP A 48 8.46 -17.80 3.48
C TRP A 48 7.92 -19.05 2.78
N ASN A 49 8.59 -20.19 2.92
CA ASN A 49 8.17 -21.47 2.35
C ASN A 49 7.60 -22.44 3.39
N SER A 50 7.40 -21.99 4.62
CA SER A 50 6.88 -22.84 5.70
C SER A 50 5.46 -23.32 5.37
N SER A 51 5.17 -24.58 5.69
CA SER A 51 3.81 -25.15 5.71
C SER A 51 3.35 -25.47 7.14
N ALA A 52 4.11 -25.06 8.15
CA ALA A 52 3.74 -25.26 9.55
C ALA A 52 2.45 -24.50 9.89
N ALA A 53 1.70 -25.02 10.86
CA ALA A 53 0.47 -24.38 11.32
C ALA A 53 0.76 -22.99 11.93
N VAL A 54 -0.15 -22.05 11.69
CA VAL A 54 -0.16 -20.73 12.31
C VAL A 54 -1.55 -20.46 12.87
N THR A 55 -1.61 -19.80 14.03
CA THR A 55 -2.89 -19.40 14.62
C THR A 55 -3.55 -18.33 13.74
N MET A 56 -4.80 -18.56 13.36
CA MET A 56 -5.58 -17.67 12.53
C MET A 56 -6.54 -16.84 13.39
N PHE A 57 -6.62 -15.54 13.14
CA PHE A 57 -7.57 -14.60 13.74
C PHE A 57 -8.45 -14.00 12.66
N ASN A 58 -9.72 -13.78 12.96
CA ASN A 58 -10.62 -13.07 12.05
C ASN A 58 -10.36 -11.56 12.18
N LEU A 59 -9.70 -10.99 11.17
CA LEU A 59 -9.41 -9.56 11.08
C LEU A 59 -10.23 -8.90 9.98
N LYS A 60 -10.46 -7.60 10.13
CA LYS A 60 -11.03 -6.79 9.05
C LYS A 60 -9.94 -6.43 8.06
N LEU A 61 -10.10 -6.89 6.83
CA LEU A 61 -9.29 -6.53 5.68
C LEU A 61 -9.93 -5.31 5.03
N ALA A 62 -9.44 -4.12 5.38
CA ALA A 62 -10.22 -2.90 5.25
C ALA A 62 -9.40 -1.68 4.84
N GLU A 63 -10.09 -0.74 4.19
CA GLU A 63 -9.67 0.64 4.07
C GLU A 63 -9.85 1.36 5.42
N HIS A 64 -8.86 2.14 5.85
CA HIS A 64 -8.97 3.00 7.02
C HIS A 64 -9.26 4.45 6.59
N LYS A 65 -10.34 5.04 7.13
CA LYS A 65 -10.68 6.45 6.91
C LYS A 65 -10.12 7.30 8.03
N TRP A 66 -9.43 8.37 7.65
CA TRP A 66 -8.80 9.31 8.56
C TRP A 66 -9.23 10.72 8.25
N ASP A 67 -9.46 11.55 9.27
CA ASP A 67 -9.49 12.99 9.12
C ASP A 67 -8.09 13.55 9.44
N VAL A 68 -7.50 14.21 8.45
CA VAL A 68 -6.21 14.89 8.57
C VAL A 68 -6.42 16.35 8.22
N GLY A 69 -6.48 17.21 9.23
CA GLY A 69 -6.65 18.66 9.04
C GLY A 69 -7.96 19.04 8.34
N GLY A 70 -9.06 18.32 8.57
CA GLY A 70 -10.36 18.55 7.95
C GLY A 70 -10.55 17.86 6.59
N THR A 71 -9.56 17.06 6.15
CA THR A 71 -9.63 16.31 4.90
C THR A 71 -9.70 14.80 5.18
N THR A 72 -10.68 14.13 4.57
CA THR A 72 -10.75 12.67 4.60
C THR A 72 -9.66 12.05 3.73
N VAL A 73 -8.81 11.23 4.33
CA VAL A 73 -7.74 10.46 3.69
C VAL A 73 -8.00 8.97 3.91
N TYR A 74 -7.78 8.18 2.86
CA TYR A 74 -7.77 6.72 2.96
C TYR A 74 -6.34 6.22 3.14
N ALA A 75 -6.14 5.41 4.16
CA ALA A 75 -4.89 4.73 4.45
C ALA A 75 -5.17 3.24 4.70
N TRP A 76 -4.09 2.49 4.83
CA TRP A 76 -4.11 1.06 4.98
C TRP A 76 -3.27 0.66 6.18
N CYS A 77 -3.77 -0.30 6.95
CA CYS A 77 -3.04 -0.82 8.08
C CYS A 77 -1.71 -1.47 7.63
N ALA A 78 -0.59 -1.09 8.27
CA ALA A 78 0.73 -1.68 8.02
C ALA A 78 1.07 -2.83 8.99
N GLN A 79 0.40 -2.93 10.15
CA GLN A 79 0.70 -3.93 11.20
C GLN A 79 -0.51 -4.76 11.61
N VAL A 80 -0.40 -6.08 11.49
CA VAL A 80 -1.42 -6.97 12.06
C VAL A 80 -1.40 -6.97 13.59
N TYR A 81 -2.55 -7.27 14.19
CA TYR A 81 -2.77 -7.39 15.64
C TYR A 81 -2.59 -6.13 16.49
N GLN A 82 -2.36 -4.97 15.86
CA GLN A 82 -2.62 -3.68 16.48
C GLN A 82 -3.97 -3.14 16.02
N GLY A 83 -4.40 -2.04 16.63
CA GLY A 83 -5.69 -1.44 16.32
C GLY A 83 -5.75 0.05 16.60
N VAL A 84 -6.81 0.63 16.06
CA VAL A 84 -7.20 2.03 16.22
C VAL A 84 -8.70 2.07 16.52
N THR A 85 -9.14 3.06 17.28
CA THR A 85 -10.51 3.20 17.74
C THR A 85 -11.15 4.41 17.08
N ALA A 86 -12.33 4.21 16.48
CA ALA A 86 -13.02 5.28 15.77
C ALA A 86 -13.39 6.42 16.73
N GLY A 87 -13.21 7.65 16.27
CA GLY A 87 -13.39 8.87 17.05
C GLY A 87 -12.17 9.31 17.86
N LEU A 88 -11.10 8.51 17.92
CA LEU A 88 -9.84 8.91 18.57
C LEU A 88 -8.88 9.56 17.58
N THR A 89 -8.12 10.53 18.08
CA THR A 89 -7.04 11.21 17.37
C THR A 89 -5.70 10.64 17.82
N TYR A 90 -4.83 10.36 16.86
CA TYR A 90 -3.50 9.81 17.09
C TYR A 90 -2.45 10.68 16.43
N ASP A 91 -1.26 10.71 17.02
CA ASP A 91 -0.10 11.38 16.45
C ASP A 91 0.72 10.39 15.63
N TYR A 92 1.05 10.81 14.41
CA TYR A 92 1.81 10.05 13.43
C TYR A 92 3.01 10.85 12.95
N SER A 93 4.07 10.13 12.61
CA SER A 93 5.19 10.64 11.82
C SER A 93 5.09 10.08 10.40
N ALA A 94 5.01 10.95 9.40
CA ALA A 94 5.10 10.55 8.01
C ALA A 94 6.54 10.13 7.70
N VAL A 95 6.74 8.92 7.19
CA VAL A 95 8.05 8.36 6.86
C VAL A 95 8.06 7.79 5.45
N ALA A 96 9.25 7.53 4.91
CA ALA A 96 9.37 6.76 3.69
C ALA A 96 8.74 5.37 3.88
N LEU A 97 8.09 4.83 2.85
CA LEU A 97 7.33 3.57 2.95
C LEU A 97 8.18 2.41 3.45
N GLU A 98 9.44 2.33 3.01
CA GLU A 98 10.41 1.32 3.44
C GLU A 98 10.75 1.34 4.94
N LEU A 99 10.44 2.44 5.63
CA LEU A 99 10.63 2.61 7.08
C LEU A 99 9.37 2.29 7.90
N ALA A 100 8.26 1.98 7.23
CA ALA A 100 7.06 1.48 7.87
C ALA A 100 6.91 -0.04 7.65
N PRO A 101 6.27 -0.76 8.58
CA PRO A 101 5.94 -0.31 9.92
C PRO A 101 7.18 -0.18 10.82
N SER A 102 7.02 0.47 11.96
CA SER A 102 7.99 0.50 13.06
C SER A 102 8.05 -0.85 13.80
N THR A 103 9.01 -0.98 14.72
CA THR A 103 9.12 -2.12 15.64
C THR A 103 9.53 -1.62 17.02
N PRO A 104 9.06 -2.24 18.12
CA PRO A 104 8.02 -3.28 18.20
C PRO A 104 6.59 -2.75 17.96
N PRO A 105 5.62 -3.61 17.56
CA PRO A 105 5.75 -5.05 17.28
C PRO A 105 6.32 -5.35 15.88
N ALA A 106 6.59 -6.64 15.63
CA ALA A 106 6.99 -7.15 14.32
C ALA A 106 5.99 -6.73 13.22
N PRO A 107 6.43 -6.59 11.95
CA PRO A 107 7.70 -7.06 11.38
C PRO A 107 8.87 -6.07 11.47
N GLY A 108 8.60 -4.81 11.84
CA GLY A 108 9.56 -3.71 11.67
C GLY A 108 9.69 -3.23 10.22
N PRO A 109 10.64 -2.33 9.95
CA PRO A 109 10.77 -1.67 8.65
C PRO A 109 10.81 -2.66 7.49
N MET A 110 9.92 -2.50 6.51
CA MET A 110 9.79 -3.47 5.41
C MET A 110 11.00 -3.48 4.47
N GLY A 111 11.76 -2.38 4.41
CA GLY A 111 12.92 -2.24 3.53
C GLY A 111 12.56 -2.07 2.05
N ALA A 112 13.59 -1.82 1.23
CA ALA A 112 13.42 -1.36 -0.15
C ALA A 112 12.74 -2.39 -1.07
N ALA A 113 13.02 -3.68 -0.90
CA ALA A 113 12.45 -4.72 -1.77
C ALA A 113 10.93 -4.83 -1.61
N LYS A 114 10.46 -4.96 -0.37
CA LYS A 114 9.02 -5.00 -0.05
C LYS A 114 8.33 -3.70 -0.40
N ALA A 115 8.95 -2.56 -0.11
CA ALA A 115 8.41 -1.25 -0.49
C ALA A 115 8.27 -1.11 -2.02
N SER A 116 9.21 -1.63 -2.80
CA SER A 116 9.13 -1.61 -4.27
C SER A 116 7.95 -2.43 -4.79
N ILE A 117 7.73 -3.63 -4.22
CA ILE A 117 6.58 -4.47 -4.57
C ILE A 117 5.26 -3.81 -4.16
N LEU A 118 5.22 -3.20 -2.97
CA LEU A 118 4.02 -2.52 -2.49
C LEU A 118 3.70 -1.29 -3.34
N ARG A 119 4.70 -0.51 -3.77
CA ARG A 119 4.52 0.61 -4.71
C ARG A 119 4.00 0.17 -6.07
N ASP A 120 4.53 -0.92 -6.62
CA ASP A 120 4.02 -1.49 -7.86
C ASP A 120 2.55 -1.92 -7.71
N THR A 121 2.23 -2.62 -6.62
CA THR A 121 0.86 -3.03 -6.28
C THR A 121 -0.07 -1.81 -6.17
N MET A 122 0.35 -0.77 -5.44
CA MET A 122 -0.43 0.46 -5.26
C MET A 122 -0.65 1.20 -6.59
N SER A 123 0.36 1.29 -7.45
CA SER A 123 0.25 1.98 -8.74
C SER A 123 -0.76 1.32 -9.69
N ARG A 124 -0.94 0.00 -9.58
CA ARG A 124 -1.83 -0.79 -10.44
C ARG A 124 -3.27 -0.80 -9.92
N TRP A 125 -3.43 -0.81 -8.59
CA TRP A 125 -4.69 -1.16 -7.96
C TRP A 125 -5.33 -0.03 -7.18
N LEU A 126 -4.61 1.06 -6.86
CA LEU A 126 -5.18 2.20 -6.17
C LEU A 126 -5.47 3.37 -7.11
N GLY A 127 -6.63 3.98 -6.90
CA GLY A 127 -6.99 5.26 -7.50
C GLY A 127 -6.26 6.43 -6.84
N ALA A 128 -6.43 7.62 -7.42
CA ALA A 128 -5.85 8.85 -6.87
C ALA A 128 -6.39 9.23 -5.48
N ASP A 129 -7.53 8.66 -5.08
CA ASP A 129 -8.14 8.77 -3.76
C ASP A 129 -7.57 7.77 -2.73
N GLY A 130 -6.64 6.90 -3.15
CA GLY A 130 -5.99 5.91 -2.29
C GLY A 130 -6.82 4.64 -2.05
N ARG A 131 -7.93 4.47 -2.76
CA ARG A 131 -8.85 3.34 -2.65
C ARG A 131 -8.67 2.38 -3.82
N VAL A 132 -9.13 1.13 -3.67
CA VAL A 132 -9.00 0.15 -4.76
C VAL A 132 -9.88 0.55 -5.94
N ILE A 133 -9.32 0.51 -7.15
CA ILE A 133 -10.04 0.90 -8.37
C ILE A 133 -11.25 -0.02 -8.64
N ALA A 134 -12.35 0.56 -9.11
CA ALA A 134 -13.61 -0.17 -9.34
C ALA A 134 -13.49 -1.31 -10.37
N SER A 135 -12.51 -1.24 -11.29
CA SER A 135 -12.26 -2.30 -12.29
C SER A 135 -11.66 -3.57 -11.69
N ALA A 136 -11.25 -3.57 -10.42
CA ALA A 136 -10.69 -4.74 -9.77
C ALA A 136 -11.76 -5.81 -9.40
N GLY A 137 -13.03 -5.41 -9.25
CA GLY A 137 -14.12 -6.28 -8.83
C GLY A 137 -15.06 -5.55 -7.85
N SER A 138 -15.83 -6.31 -7.07
CA SER A 138 -16.67 -5.73 -6.02
C SER A 138 -15.80 -5.02 -4.98
N ALA A 139 -16.22 -3.82 -4.56
CA ALA A 139 -15.47 -2.98 -3.64
C ALA A 139 -15.01 -3.72 -2.36
N PRO A 140 -15.88 -4.44 -1.63
CA PRO A 140 -15.46 -5.21 -0.46
C PRO A 140 -14.41 -6.29 -0.78
N ALA A 141 -14.60 -7.06 -1.86
CA ALA A 141 -13.69 -8.15 -2.21
C ALA A 141 -12.33 -7.62 -2.69
N ALA A 142 -12.33 -6.55 -3.46
CA ALA A 142 -11.12 -5.90 -3.97
C ALA A 142 -10.31 -5.25 -2.85
N THR A 143 -10.98 -4.58 -1.91
CA THR A 143 -10.37 -4.03 -0.70
C THR A 143 -9.78 -5.12 0.18
N ALA A 144 -10.49 -6.23 0.37
CA ALA A 144 -10.00 -7.35 1.16
C ALA A 144 -8.76 -8.01 0.53
N ALA A 145 -8.79 -8.21 -0.79
CA ALA A 145 -7.66 -8.73 -1.56
C ALA A 145 -6.43 -7.81 -1.51
N PHE A 146 -6.63 -6.50 -1.61
CA PHE A 146 -5.54 -5.53 -1.53
C PHE A 146 -4.92 -5.49 -0.12
N ALA A 147 -5.74 -5.40 0.93
CA ALA A 147 -5.25 -5.42 2.32
C ALA A 147 -4.49 -6.73 2.63
N ALA A 148 -5.02 -7.86 2.13
CA ALA A 148 -4.37 -9.15 2.24
C ALA A 148 -2.99 -9.18 1.58
N LEU A 149 -2.88 -8.68 0.35
CA LEU A 149 -1.63 -8.63 -0.39
C LEU A 149 -0.63 -7.66 0.26
N ALA A 150 -1.09 -6.51 0.73
CA ALA A 150 -0.24 -5.58 1.46
C ALA A 150 0.34 -6.21 2.72
N TRP A 151 -0.47 -6.92 3.51
CA TRP A 151 0.02 -7.61 4.70
C TRP A 151 0.95 -8.76 4.38
N GLU A 152 0.69 -9.53 3.32
CA GLU A 152 1.62 -10.54 2.81
C GLU A 152 2.97 -9.91 2.46
N ILE A 153 2.99 -8.83 1.68
CA ILE A 153 4.24 -8.14 1.33
C ILE A 153 4.97 -7.63 2.59
N ILE A 154 4.25 -7.02 3.54
CA ILE A 154 4.84 -6.36 4.70
C ILE A 154 5.35 -7.40 5.72
N HIS A 155 4.56 -8.42 6.04
CA HIS A 155 4.83 -9.35 7.14
C HIS A 155 5.61 -10.58 6.72
N GLU A 156 5.60 -10.97 5.44
CA GLU A 156 6.25 -12.20 4.99
C GLU A 156 7.78 -12.16 5.19
N ASN A 157 8.37 -13.26 5.64
CA ASN A 157 9.81 -13.39 5.80
C ASN A 157 10.49 -13.75 4.47
N LEU A 158 10.46 -12.81 3.53
CA LEU A 158 10.92 -13.01 2.15
C LEU A 158 12.42 -13.32 2.04
N ALA A 159 13.24 -13.16 3.09
CA ALA A 159 14.65 -13.57 3.14
C ALA A 159 15.49 -13.19 1.90
N THR A 160 15.28 -12.00 1.34
CA THR A 160 16.02 -11.45 0.19
C THR A 160 15.81 -9.94 0.09
N GLN A 161 16.75 -9.25 -0.58
CA GLN A 161 16.62 -7.83 -0.98
C GLN A 161 16.43 -7.67 -2.50
N ASP A 162 16.48 -8.77 -3.26
CA ASP A 162 16.16 -8.77 -4.68
C ASP A 162 14.63 -8.76 -4.87
N VAL A 163 14.13 -7.77 -5.60
CA VAL A 163 12.69 -7.52 -5.78
C VAL A 163 12.01 -8.66 -6.54
N GLU A 164 12.68 -9.25 -7.54
CA GLU A 164 12.11 -10.34 -8.33
C GLU A 164 12.05 -11.65 -7.53
N ILE A 165 13.11 -11.94 -6.77
CA ILE A 165 13.12 -13.10 -5.87
C ILE A 165 12.10 -12.90 -4.74
N ALA A 166 11.95 -11.68 -4.21
CA ALA A 166 10.95 -11.35 -3.19
C ALA A 166 9.54 -11.56 -3.75
N ARG A 167 9.25 -11.04 -4.95
CA ARG A 167 7.96 -11.21 -5.62
C ARG A 167 7.61 -12.67 -5.83
N SER A 168 8.57 -13.51 -6.25
CA SER A 168 8.31 -14.94 -6.50
C SER A 168 7.98 -15.74 -5.24
N ARG A 169 8.18 -15.17 -4.04
CA ARG A 169 7.94 -15.83 -2.74
C ARG A 169 6.58 -15.47 -2.12
N ILE A 170 5.85 -14.51 -2.70
CA ILE A 170 4.51 -14.09 -2.24
C ILE A 170 3.52 -15.24 -2.40
N SER A 171 2.82 -15.59 -1.31
CA SER A 171 1.92 -16.73 -1.26
C SER A 171 0.82 -16.52 -0.21
N ALA A 172 -0.42 -16.87 -0.53
CA ALA A 172 -1.47 -16.89 0.49
C ALA A 172 -1.42 -18.18 1.36
N GLN A 173 -0.73 -19.22 0.91
CA GLN A 173 -0.82 -20.58 1.46
C GLN A 173 0.43 -21.05 2.22
N THR A 174 1.59 -20.43 1.99
CA THR A 174 2.90 -20.82 2.56
C THR A 174 3.69 -19.58 3.00
N GLY A 175 4.56 -19.69 4.01
CA GLY A 175 5.23 -18.52 4.61
C GLY A 175 5.02 -18.21 6.10
N ALA A 176 5.46 -17.04 6.52
CA ALA A 176 5.28 -16.45 7.83
C ALA A 176 3.90 -15.80 7.99
N PHE A 177 3.33 -15.27 6.90
CA PHE A 177 2.01 -14.68 6.88
C PHE A 177 1.02 -15.60 6.14
N ARG A 178 -0.19 -15.77 6.68
CA ARG A 178 -1.26 -16.56 6.07
C ARG A 178 -2.52 -15.76 5.96
N ILE A 179 -3.23 -16.01 4.87
CA ILE A 179 -4.55 -15.45 4.69
C ILE A 179 -5.53 -16.47 4.11
N ALA A 180 -6.69 -16.57 4.76
CA ALA A 180 -7.81 -17.39 4.33
C ALA A 180 -8.81 -16.51 3.58
N LEU A 181 -8.53 -16.25 2.31
CA LEU A 181 -9.49 -15.64 1.39
C LEU A 181 -10.33 -16.71 0.70
N THR A 182 -11.58 -16.37 0.40
CA THR A 182 -12.49 -17.23 -0.37
C THR A 182 -13.26 -16.40 -1.40
N GLY A 183 -13.90 -17.08 -2.35
CA GLY A 183 -14.75 -16.44 -3.36
C GLY A 183 -13.99 -15.42 -4.22
N GLU A 184 -14.66 -14.29 -4.51
CA GLU A 184 -14.14 -13.22 -5.37
C GLU A 184 -12.83 -12.63 -4.84
N ALA A 185 -12.69 -12.42 -3.52
CA ALA A 185 -11.48 -11.84 -2.94
C ALA A 185 -10.24 -12.71 -3.20
N ALA A 186 -10.38 -14.05 -3.17
CA ALA A 186 -9.28 -14.95 -3.50
C ALA A 186 -8.87 -14.88 -4.98
N GLN A 187 -9.84 -14.71 -5.89
CA GLN A 187 -9.57 -14.54 -7.32
C GLN A 187 -8.88 -13.20 -7.60
N ILE A 188 -9.36 -12.12 -6.98
CA ILE A 188 -8.74 -10.79 -7.10
C ILE A 188 -7.31 -10.80 -6.52
N PHE A 189 -7.10 -11.43 -5.36
CA PHE A 189 -5.76 -11.57 -4.78
C PHE A 189 -4.80 -12.27 -5.75
N ALA A 190 -5.20 -13.39 -6.34
CA ALA A 190 -4.37 -14.11 -7.31
C ALA A 190 -4.05 -13.23 -8.54
N ASN A 191 -5.04 -12.49 -9.04
CA ASN A 191 -4.84 -11.54 -10.14
C ASN A 191 -3.84 -10.43 -9.77
N MET A 192 -3.99 -9.84 -8.57
CA MET A 192 -3.09 -8.81 -8.06
C MET A 192 -1.66 -9.33 -7.95
N VAL A 193 -1.45 -10.52 -7.37
CA VAL A 193 -0.12 -11.16 -7.27
C VAL A 193 0.49 -11.39 -8.65
N SER A 194 -0.30 -11.90 -9.60
CA SER A 194 0.17 -12.17 -10.96
C SER A 194 0.59 -10.90 -11.71
N ALA A 195 -0.03 -9.75 -11.38
CA ALA A 195 0.20 -8.48 -12.04
C ALA A 195 1.49 -7.78 -11.57
N ILE A 196 2.05 -8.19 -10.42
CA ILE A 196 3.24 -7.57 -9.86
C ILE A 196 4.41 -7.69 -10.86
N GLY A 197 5.04 -6.55 -11.16
CA GLY A 197 6.18 -6.49 -12.08
C GLY A 197 5.85 -6.72 -13.56
N GLN A 198 4.58 -6.94 -13.94
CA GLN A 198 4.20 -7.08 -15.34
C GLN A 198 4.44 -5.77 -16.10
N GLY A 199 5.24 -5.82 -17.17
CA GLY A 199 5.68 -4.63 -17.90
C GLY A 199 6.73 -3.81 -17.16
N GLY A 200 7.40 -4.40 -16.16
CA GLY A 200 8.34 -3.72 -15.27
C GLY A 200 7.66 -3.24 -13.98
N PHE A 201 8.46 -3.03 -12.93
CA PHE A 201 7.97 -2.46 -11.69
C PHE A 201 7.59 -0.99 -11.87
N GLN A 202 6.35 -0.68 -11.57
CA GLN A 202 5.80 0.65 -11.57
C GLN A 202 6.04 1.33 -10.21
N PHE A 203 6.04 2.66 -10.23
CA PHE A 203 6.27 3.46 -9.04
C PHE A 203 5.02 4.28 -8.71
N SER A 204 4.51 4.11 -7.50
CA SER A 204 3.58 5.05 -6.87
C SER A 204 4.29 5.83 -5.76
N GLN A 205 4.04 7.14 -5.71
CA GLN A 205 4.39 7.91 -4.53
C GLN A 205 3.52 7.43 -3.36
N ALA A 206 4.16 7.00 -2.28
CA ALA A 206 3.51 6.48 -1.09
C ALA A 206 4.39 6.68 0.13
N GLU A 207 3.76 6.83 1.29
CA GLU A 207 4.40 7.07 2.58
C GLU A 207 3.86 6.11 3.63
N GLY A 208 4.66 5.88 4.67
CA GLY A 208 4.26 5.22 5.90
C GLY A 208 3.90 6.24 6.96
N TRP A 209 3.02 5.87 7.88
CA TRP A 209 2.64 6.64 9.06
C TRP A 209 2.95 5.81 10.30
N ASN A 210 4.01 6.17 11.02
CA ASN A 210 4.39 5.47 12.23
C ASN A 210 3.81 6.18 13.46
N SER A 211 3.30 5.44 14.43
CA SER A 211 2.81 5.96 15.69
C SER A 211 3.37 5.18 16.87
N PRO A 212 3.81 5.85 17.95
CA PRO A 212 4.24 5.16 19.17
C PRO A 212 3.07 4.55 19.96
N SER A 213 1.83 4.95 19.69
CA SER A 213 0.64 4.59 20.50
C SER A 213 -0.52 4.01 19.70
N ALA A 214 -0.38 3.90 18.38
CA ALA A 214 -1.41 3.44 17.46
C ALA A 214 -0.83 2.45 16.45
N GLN A 215 -1.72 1.78 15.72
CA GLN A 215 -1.32 0.96 14.59
C GLN A 215 -0.71 1.81 13.47
N ASP A 216 0.44 1.38 12.96
CA ASP A 216 1.08 2.04 11.82
C ASP A 216 0.24 1.87 10.54
N GLN A 217 0.28 2.89 9.69
CA GLN A 217 -0.46 2.94 8.44
C GLN A 217 0.49 3.14 7.26
N PHE A 218 0.01 2.91 6.05
CA PHE A 218 0.63 3.40 4.84
C PHE A 218 -0.44 3.95 3.90
N ARG A 219 -0.06 4.86 3.01
CA ARG A 219 -1.01 5.41 2.04
C ARG A 219 -0.36 5.77 0.71
N PHE A 220 -1.20 5.77 -0.31
CA PHE A 220 -0.88 6.38 -1.59
C PHE A 220 -0.86 7.90 -1.44
N VAL A 221 0.12 8.55 -2.06
CA VAL A 221 0.22 10.00 -2.13
C VAL A 221 0.05 10.39 -3.60
N PRO A 222 -1.06 11.02 -4.00
CA PRO A 222 -1.23 11.44 -5.38
C PRO A 222 -0.15 12.44 -5.76
N SER A 223 0.45 12.25 -6.93
CA SER A 223 1.42 13.21 -7.46
C SER A 223 0.73 14.57 -7.66
N PRO A 224 1.45 15.70 -7.49
CA PRO A 224 0.86 17.03 -7.69
C PRO A 224 0.17 17.19 -9.05
N GLY A 225 0.65 16.52 -10.10
CA GLY A 225 0.02 16.51 -11.43
C GLY A 225 -1.32 15.78 -11.47
N ALA A 226 -1.50 14.69 -10.71
CA ALA A 226 -2.77 13.99 -10.59
C ALA A 226 -3.84 14.87 -9.90
N LEU A 227 -3.43 15.62 -8.88
CA LEU A 227 -4.30 16.59 -8.21
C LEU A 227 -4.74 17.73 -9.14
N ALA A 228 -3.84 18.23 -9.99
CA ALA A 228 -4.15 19.25 -10.98
C ALA A 228 -5.18 18.76 -12.02
N LEU A 229 -5.06 17.51 -12.48
CA LEU A 229 -6.02 16.90 -13.41
C LEU A 229 -7.39 16.64 -12.78
N LEU A 230 -7.43 16.17 -11.52
CA LEU A 230 -8.69 16.03 -10.77
C LEU A 230 -9.37 17.39 -10.56
N GLY A 231 -8.60 18.43 -10.22
CA GLY A 231 -9.10 19.80 -10.15
C GLY A 231 -9.71 20.24 -11.47
N LEU A 232 -9.02 20.02 -12.59
CA LEU A 232 -9.50 20.38 -13.92
C LEU A 232 -10.76 19.61 -14.33
N ALA A 233 -10.83 18.30 -14.06
CA ALA A 233 -12.00 17.47 -14.32
C ALA A 233 -13.22 17.93 -13.51
N GLY A 234 -13.02 18.35 -12.26
CA GLY A 234 -14.05 18.97 -11.43
C GLY A 234 -14.57 20.29 -12.01
N PHE A 235 -13.70 21.13 -12.57
CA PHE A 235 -14.10 22.36 -13.27
C PHE A 235 -14.87 22.10 -14.56
N VAL A 236 -14.48 21.09 -15.35
CA VAL A 236 -15.17 20.71 -16.59
C VAL A 236 -16.56 20.14 -16.29
N ALA A 237 -16.70 19.32 -15.25
CA ALA A 237 -17.99 18.79 -14.81
C ALA A 237 -18.92 19.90 -14.29
N ARG A 238 -18.38 20.92 -13.61
CA ARG A 238 -19.17 22.07 -13.11
C ARG A 238 -19.63 23.00 -14.21
N ARG A 239 -18.93 23.06 -15.35
CA ARG A 239 -19.31 23.88 -16.51
C ARG A 239 -20.40 23.23 -17.39
N ARG A 240 -20.76 21.98 -17.11
CA ARG A 240 -21.83 21.22 -17.79
C ARG A 240 -23.12 21.10 -16.96
N ARG A 241 -23.26 21.88 -15.89
CA ARG A 241 -24.51 22.06 -15.16
C ARG A 241 -24.99 23.49 -15.28
#